data_AF-A0A0D5LT06-F1
#
_entry.id   AF-A0A0D5LT06-F1
#
_cell.length_a   1.000
_cell.length_b   1.000
_cell.length_c   1.000
_cell.angle_alpha   90.00
_cell.angle_beta   90.00
_cell.angle_gamma   90.00
#
_symmetry.space_group_name_H-M   'P 1'
#
loop_
_entity.id
_entity.type
_entity.pdbx_description
1 polymer ?
#
loop_
_entity_poly.entity_id
_entity_poly.type
_entity_poly.pdbx_seq_one_letter_code
_entity_poly.pdbx_strand_id
1 'polypeptide(L)' 'MIKPELPAEARRPCAKPSTLPAKGGLSQAEVVSLWGADRSALNVCETRRAAAVAAVDSATGETTDGD' A
#
# COMPACT_ATOMS: atom_id res chain seq x y z
N MET A 1 27.21 7.23 -8.67
CA MET A 1 26.18 6.37 -8.04
C MET A 1 24.82 6.99 -8.34
N ILE A 2 23.85 6.22 -8.82
CA ILE A 2 22.50 6.76 -9.12
C ILE A 2 21.66 6.64 -7.85
N LYS A 3 21.08 7.75 -7.43
CA LYS A 3 20.13 7.80 -6.32
C LYS A 3 18.76 7.39 -6.85
N PRO A 4 18.16 6.28 -6.39
CA PRO A 4 16.83 5.89 -6.84
C PRO A 4 15.83 6.94 -6.36
N GLU A 5 15.01 7.46 -7.28
CA GLU A 5 13.91 8.36 -6.98
C GLU A 5 12.60 7.71 -7.41
N LEU A 6 11.60 7.78 -6.53
CA LEU A 6 10.26 7.28 -6.85
C LEU A 6 9.42 8.40 -7.49
N PRO A 7 8.66 8.09 -8.56
CA PRO A 7 7.68 9.04 -9.09
C PRO A 7 6.60 9.34 -8.04
N ALA A 8 6.00 10.53 -8.11
CA ALA A 8 4.97 10.97 -7.15
C ALA A 8 3.80 9.98 -7.06
N GLU A 9 3.42 9.37 -8.18
CA GLU A 9 2.37 8.35 -8.27
C GLU A 9 2.66 7.13 -7.40
N ALA A 10 3.92 6.67 -7.32
CA ALA A 10 4.31 5.53 -6.49
C ALA A 10 4.25 5.84 -4.98
N ARG A 11 4.24 7.13 -4.62
CA ARG A 11 4.07 7.59 -3.23
C ARG A 11 2.60 7.67 -2.82
N ARG A 12 1.65 7.64 -3.76
CA ARG A 12 0.22 7.70 -3.45
C ARG A 12 -0.21 6.41 -2.73
N PRO A 13 -0.90 6.51 -1.57
CA PRO A 13 -1.39 5.33 -0.86
C PRO A 13 -2.31 4.47 -1.73
N CYS A 14 -2.30 3.15 -1.49
CA CYS A 14 -3.28 2.26 -2.11
C CYS A 14 -4.70 2.60 -1.60
N ALA A 15 -5.72 2.19 -2.36
CA ALA A 15 -7.10 2.37 -1.95
C ALA A 15 -7.37 1.72 -0.58
N LYS A 16 -8.14 2.40 0.27
CA LYS A 16 -8.53 1.83 1.56
C LYS A 16 -9.67 0.83 1.36
N PRO A 17 -9.66 -0.28 2.11
CA PRO A 17 -10.80 -1.19 2.17
C PRO A 17 -12.12 -0.47 2.46
N SER A 18 -13.14 -0.71 1.64
CA SER A 18 -14.48 -0.15 1.85
C SER A 18 -15.23 -0.89 2.97
N THR A 19 -16.21 -0.20 3.57
CA THR A 19 -17.16 -0.80 4.52
C THR A 19 -18.18 -1.66 3.77
N LEU A 20 -18.55 -2.80 4.34
CA LEU A 20 -19.60 -3.63 3.77
C LEU A 20 -20.93 -2.84 3.71
N PRO A 21 -21.67 -2.88 2.59
CA PRO A 21 -22.96 -2.22 2.48
C PRO A 21 -23.96 -2.76 3.51
N ALA A 22 -24.72 -1.86 4.14
CA ALA A 22 -25.67 -2.21 5.20
C ALA A 22 -26.92 -2.97 4.70
N LYS A 23 -27.24 -2.90 3.40
CA LYS A 23 -28.40 -3.58 2.81
C LYS A 23 -28.06 -4.16 1.45
N GLY A 24 -28.54 -5.39 1.24
CA GLY A 24 -28.66 -6.07 -0.06
C GLY A 24 -27.34 -6.16 -0.83
N GLY A 25 -26.71 -7.34 -0.85
CA GLY A 25 -25.74 -7.56 -1.92
C GLY A 25 -24.94 -8.85 -1.88
N LEU A 26 -24.66 -9.44 -0.72
CA LEU A 26 -23.79 -10.62 -0.65
C LEU A 26 -24.27 -11.59 0.42
N SER A 27 -24.30 -12.87 0.08
CA SER A 27 -24.41 -13.97 1.04
C SER A 27 -23.18 -13.99 1.97
N GLN A 28 -23.28 -14.68 3.11
CA GLN A 28 -22.15 -14.82 4.04
C GLN A 28 -20.89 -15.38 3.35
N ALA A 29 -21.06 -16.35 2.45
CA ALA A 29 -19.96 -16.95 1.70
C ALA A 29 -19.28 -15.95 0.75
N GLU A 30 -20.06 -15.07 0.10
CA GLU A 30 -19.55 -14.02 -0.78
C GLU A 30 -18.86 -12.89 0.01
N VAL A 31 -19.38 -12.54 1.20
CA VAL A 31 -18.69 -11.62 2.11
C VAL A 31 -17.32 -12.18 2.50
N VAL A 32 -17.24 -13.45 2.88
CA VAL A 32 -15.95 -14.06 3.26
C VAL A 32 -15.01 -14.14 2.06
N SER A 33 -15.49 -14.65 0.94
CA SER A 33 -14.64 -15.00 -0.21
C SER A 33 -14.23 -13.80 -1.04
N LEU A 34 -15.16 -12.88 -1.34
CA LEU A 34 -14.91 -11.74 -2.22
C LEU A 34 -14.48 -10.52 -1.41
N TRP A 35 -15.16 -10.23 -0.30
CA TRP A 35 -14.80 -9.07 0.54
C TRP A 35 -13.52 -9.33 1.33
N GLY A 36 -13.37 -10.51 1.92
CA GLY A 36 -12.15 -10.86 2.67
C GLY A 36 -10.89 -10.84 1.80
N ALA A 37 -10.98 -11.37 0.57
CA ALA A 37 -9.87 -11.38 -0.38
C ALA A 37 -9.49 -9.96 -0.84
N ASP A 38 -10.47 -9.14 -1.23
CA ASP A 38 -10.23 -7.76 -1.67
C ASP A 38 -9.55 -6.92 -0.59
N ARG A 39 -10.06 -6.98 0.65
CA ARG A 39 -9.45 -6.30 1.80
C ARG A 39 -8.00 -6.75 2.03
N SER A 40 -7.74 -8.05 1.91
CA SER A 40 -6.39 -8.59 2.07
C SER A 40 -5.45 -8.09 0.98
N ALA A 41 -5.92 -8.05 -0.28
CA ALA A 41 -5.16 -7.51 -1.40
C ALA A 41 -4.83 -6.02 -1.21
N LEU A 42 -5.78 -5.20 -0.78
CA LEU A 42 -5.57 -3.77 -0.51
C LEU A 42 -4.59 -3.53 0.63
N ASN A 43 -4.66 -4.32 1.71
CA ASN A 43 -3.71 -4.24 2.83
C ASN A 43 -2.30 -4.63 2.40
N VAL A 44 -2.16 -5.71 1.62
CA VAL A 44 -0.86 -6.17 1.09
C VAL A 44 -0.28 -5.13 0.12
N CYS A 45 -1.10 -4.52 -0.73
CA CYS A 45 -0.70 -3.41 -1.60
C CYS A 45 -0.05 -2.30 -0.78
N GLU A 46 -0.75 -1.79 0.24
CA GLU A 46 -0.26 -0.67 1.03
C GLU A 46 1.00 -1.04 1.82
N THR A 47 1.05 -2.27 2.36
CA THR A 47 2.23 -2.76 3.08
C THR A 47 3.47 -2.76 2.18
N ARG A 48 3.35 -3.30 0.97
CA ARG A 48 4.45 -3.36 0.00
C ARG A 48 4.86 -1.97 -0.49
N ARG A 49 3.88 -1.11 -0.79
CA ARG A 49 4.12 0.27 -1.23
C ARG A 49 4.87 1.06 -0.15
N ALA A 50 4.40 1.01 1.11
CA ALA A 50 5.02 1.70 2.23
C ALA A 50 6.46 1.20 2.47
N ALA A 51 6.69 -0.11 2.43
CA ALA A 51 8.03 -0.68 2.56
C ALA A 51 8.98 -0.23 1.43
N ALA A 52 8.51 -0.20 0.18
CA ALA A 52 9.31 0.25 -0.95
C ALA A 52 9.66 1.75 -0.87
N VAL A 53 8.69 2.59 -0.47
CA VAL A 53 8.94 4.02 -0.25
C VAL A 53 9.95 4.22 0.88
N ALA A 54 9.78 3.55 2.01
CA ALA A 54 10.72 3.64 3.13
C ALA A 54 12.13 3.20 2.74
N ALA A 55 12.27 2.13 1.95
CA ALA A 55 13.58 1.66 1.49
C ALA A 55 14.27 2.70 0.59
N VAL A 56 13.54 3.33 -0.34
CA VAL A 56 14.10 4.39 -1.19
C VAL A 56 14.43 5.62 -0.34
N ASP A 57 13.52 6.06 0.52
CA ASP A 57 13.72 7.25 1.36
C ASP A 57 14.96 7.08 2.27
N SER A 58 15.14 5.90 2.88
CA SER A 58 16.35 5.57 3.65
C SER A 58 17.61 5.52 2.79
N ALA A 59 17.56 4.93 1.60
CA ALA A 59 18.69 4.93 0.67
C ALA A 59 19.05 6.35 0.16
N THR A 60 18.10 7.28 0.26
CA THR A 60 18.30 8.68 -0.10
C THR A 60 18.80 9.58 1.02
N GLY A 61 18.81 9.10 2.27
CA GLY A 61 19.08 9.89 3.48
C GLY A 61 20.51 9.82 4.03
N GLU A 62 21.43 9.03 3.46
CA GLU A 62 22.75 8.76 4.06
C GLU A 62 23.93 9.14 3.14
N THR A 63 24.00 10.39 2.66
CA THR A 63 25.21 10.95 2.02
C THR A 63 25.43 12.45 2.30
N THR A 64 25.21 12.90 3.53
CA THR A 64 25.69 14.21 4.02
C THR A 64 25.93 14.09 5.51
N ASP A 65 27.18 13.82 5.89
CA ASP A 65 28.04 14.86 6.44
C ASP A 65 29.41 14.26 6.75
N GLY A 66 30.42 14.74 6.03
CA GLY A 66 31.76 14.84 6.55
C GLY A 66 31.99 16.30 6.93
N ASP A 67 32.32 16.54 8.19
CA ASP A 67 33.43 17.41 8.61
C ASP A 67 34.04 16.77 9.87
#